data_AF-A0A7Y5WZH8-F1
#
_entry.id   AF-A0A7Y5WZH8-F1
#
_cell.length_a   1.000
_cell.length_b   1.000
_cell.length_c   1.000
_cell.angle_alpha   90.00
_cell.angle_beta   90.00
_cell.angle_gamma   90.00
#
_symmetry.space_group_name_H-M   'P 1'
#
loop_
_entity.id
_entity.type
_entity.pdbx_description
1 polymer ?
#
loop_
_entity_poly.entity_id
_entity_poly.type
_entity_poly.pdbx_seq_one_letter_code
_entity_poly.pdbx_strand_id
1 'polypeptide(L)'
;MRAHIEQLVSRTRQRLKLAADNLSGRSEADRASSFWESLTDYHEQNDFDETGIGRSRWLATELIPGLGIESVLEVGTNSGRNLAALREHHPHMRLKGIDVNARAIDWARAHHPGI
;
A
#
# COMPACT_ATOMS: atom_id res chain seq x y z
N MET A 1 -21.40 11.40 -23.12
CA MET A 1 -21.30 10.20 -23.99
C MET A 1 -19.91 9.55 -23.94
N ARG A 2 -18.81 10.31 -24.12
CA ARG A 2 -17.42 9.79 -24.08
C ARG A 2 -17.01 9.10 -22.76
N ALA A 3 -17.28 9.71 -21.62
CA ALA A 3 -16.97 9.16 -20.30
C ALA A 3 -17.70 7.84 -19.98
N HIS A 4 -18.89 7.64 -20.54
CA HIS A 4 -19.67 6.41 -20.36
C HIS A 4 -19.09 5.25 -21.18
N ILE A 5 -18.58 5.56 -22.38
CA ILE A 5 -17.87 4.60 -23.23
C ILE A 5 -16.53 4.20 -22.57
N GLU A 6 -15.78 5.15 -22.02
CA GLU A 6 -14.52 4.88 -21.30
C GLU A 6 -14.73 3.99 -20.06
N GLN A 7 -15.79 4.23 -19.28
CA GLN A 7 -16.17 3.35 -18.15
C GLN A 7 -16.56 1.94 -18.61
N LEU A 8 -17.31 1.82 -19.70
CA LEU A 8 -17.69 0.51 -20.26
C LEU A 8 -16.48 -0.27 -20.77
N VAL A 9 -15.56 0.40 -21.46
CA VAL A 9 -14.30 -0.20 -21.95
C VAL A 9 -13.42 -0.65 -20.78
N SER A 10 -13.28 0.19 -19.74
CA SER A 10 -12.55 -0.15 -18.51
C SER A 10 -13.13 -1.37 -17.81
N ARG A 11 -14.45 -1.39 -17.57
CA ARG A 11 -15.16 -2.53 -16.94
C ARG A 11 -15.03 -3.82 -17.75
N THR A 12 -15.08 -3.72 -19.07
CA THR A 12 -14.95 -4.88 -19.96
C THR A 12 -13.54 -5.46 -19.93
N ARG A 13 -12.50 -4.60 -19.95
CA ARG A 13 -11.11 -5.04 -19.75
C ARG A 13 -10.89 -5.69 -18.40
N GLN A 14 -11.45 -5.11 -17.33
CA GLN A 14 -11.33 -5.64 -15.98
C GLN A 14 -11.98 -7.02 -15.86
N ARG A 15 -13.16 -7.22 -16.47
CA ARG A 15 -13.84 -8.53 -16.55
C ARG A 15 -13.07 -9.56 -17.36
N LEU A 16 -12.50 -9.18 -18.51
CA LEU A 16 -11.69 -10.08 -19.33
C LEU A 16 -10.41 -10.50 -18.61
N LYS A 17 -9.75 -9.58 -17.90
CA LYS A 17 -8.58 -9.89 -17.07
C LYS A 17 -8.94 -10.89 -15.96
N LEU A 18 -10.02 -10.65 -15.21
CA LEU A 18 -10.53 -11.57 -14.18
C LEU A 18 -10.88 -12.96 -14.73
N ALA A 19 -11.48 -13.05 -15.92
CA ALA A 19 -11.82 -14.31 -16.56
C ALA A 19 -10.58 -15.09 -17.03
N ALA A 20 -9.62 -14.41 -17.67
CA ALA A 20 -8.35 -15.02 -18.07
C ALA A 20 -7.54 -15.51 -16.86
N ASP A 21 -7.56 -14.71 -15.79
CA ASP A 21 -6.93 -15.02 -14.52
C ASP A 21 -7.56 -16.25 -13.84
N ASN A 22 -8.89 -16.40 -13.87
CA ASN A 22 -9.58 -17.60 -13.37
C ASN A 22 -9.28 -18.86 -14.19
N LEU A 23 -9.09 -18.73 -15.51
CA LEU A 23 -8.74 -19.84 -16.40
C LEU A 23 -7.28 -20.29 -16.26
N SER A 24 -6.40 -19.42 -15.73
CA SER A 24 -4.97 -19.68 -15.61
C SER A 24 -4.59 -20.68 -14.50
N GLY A 25 -5.54 -21.09 -13.65
CA GLY A 25 -5.27 -21.95 -12.49
C GLY A 25 -4.44 -21.29 -11.38
N ARG A 26 -4.15 -19.99 -11.49
CA ARG A 26 -3.43 -19.21 -10.48
C ARG A 26 -4.27 -19.05 -9.22
N SER A 27 -3.61 -19.08 -8.07
CA SER A 27 -4.28 -18.78 -6.80
C SER A 27 -4.79 -17.33 -6.79
N GLU A 28 -5.69 -17.00 -5.87
CA GLU A 28 -6.07 -15.61 -5.65
C GLU A 28 -4.86 -14.77 -5.23
N ALA A 29 -3.98 -15.31 -4.39
CA ALA A 29 -2.75 -14.66 -3.95
C ALA A 29 -1.83 -14.31 -5.12
N ASP A 30 -1.60 -15.21 -6.08
CA ASP A 30 -0.75 -14.92 -7.25
C ASP A 30 -1.30 -13.77 -8.10
N ARG A 31 -2.63 -13.68 -8.19
CA ARG A 31 -3.32 -12.64 -8.96
C ARG A 31 -3.24 -11.30 -8.25
N ALA A 32 -3.46 -11.29 -6.93
CA ALA A 32 -3.30 -10.10 -6.11
C ALA A 32 -1.84 -9.61 -6.16
N SER A 33 -0.86 -10.49 -5.96
CA SER A 33 0.56 -10.12 -6.07
C SER A 33 0.90 -9.52 -7.42
N SER A 34 0.50 -10.18 -8.52
CA SER A 34 0.75 -9.66 -9.88
C SER A 34 0.10 -8.29 -10.10
N PHE A 35 -1.11 -8.06 -9.55
CA PHE A 35 -1.78 -6.77 -9.64
C PHE A 35 -1.01 -5.69 -8.88
N TRP A 36 -0.68 -5.92 -7.60
CA TRP A 36 0.00 -4.94 -6.76
C TRP A 36 1.43 -4.65 -7.21
N GLU A 37 2.17 -5.66 -7.68
CA GLU A 37 3.49 -5.49 -8.31
C GLU A 37 3.43 -4.63 -9.57
N SER A 38 2.34 -4.70 -10.34
CA SER A 38 2.19 -3.95 -11.59
C SER A 38 1.93 -2.45 -11.40
N LEU A 39 1.61 -2.01 -10.18
CA LEU A 39 1.31 -0.61 -9.89
C LEU A 39 2.59 0.20 -9.74
N THR A 40 3.01 0.89 -10.80
CA THR A 40 4.29 1.60 -10.83
C THR A 40 4.30 2.87 -9.98
N ASP A 41 3.19 3.62 -9.99
CA ASP A 41 3.14 4.99 -9.44
C ASP A 41 2.08 5.10 -8.33
N TYR A 42 1.59 3.97 -7.82
CA TYR A 42 0.54 3.95 -6.79
C TYR A 42 0.98 4.61 -5.49
N HIS A 43 2.24 4.43 -5.09
CA HIS A 43 2.81 5.11 -3.93
C HIS A 43 2.79 6.64 -4.11
N GLU A 44 3.13 7.15 -5.29
CA GLU A 44 3.12 8.59 -5.58
C GLU A 44 1.73 9.21 -5.43
N GLN A 45 0.66 8.48 -5.78
CA GLN A 45 -0.71 9.00 -5.64
C GLN A 45 -1.26 8.80 -4.23
N ASN A 46 -0.96 7.66 -3.62
CA ASN A 46 -1.52 7.24 -2.35
C ASN A 46 -0.87 7.97 -1.16
N ASP A 47 0.39 8.40 -1.27
CA ASP A 47 1.11 9.03 -0.16
C ASP A 47 0.63 10.44 0.13
N PHE A 48 0.04 11.12 -0.86
CA PHE A 48 -0.56 12.43 -0.70
C PHE A 48 -2.07 12.40 -0.45
N ASP A 49 -2.68 11.21 -0.33
CA ASP A 49 -4.10 11.10 0.03
C ASP A 49 -4.34 11.61 1.45
N GLU A 50 -5.10 12.71 1.59
CA GLU A 50 -5.38 13.36 2.87
C GLU A 50 -6.06 12.43 3.87
N THR A 51 -6.95 11.55 3.39
CA THR A 51 -7.64 10.59 4.25
C THR A 51 -6.65 9.58 4.82
N GLY A 52 -5.77 9.04 3.96
CA GLY A 52 -4.70 8.15 4.36
C GLY A 52 -3.69 8.79 5.30
N ILE A 53 -3.31 10.04 5.08
CA ILE A 53 -2.45 10.82 5.99
C ILE A 53 -3.14 10.97 7.36
N GLY A 54 -4.42 11.34 7.38
CA GLY A 54 -5.19 11.46 8.62
C GLY A 54 -5.23 10.17 9.42
N ARG A 55 -5.42 9.02 8.74
CA ARG A 55 -5.37 7.69 9.37
C ARG A 55 -3.99 7.34 9.91
N SER A 56 -2.93 7.68 9.19
CA SER A 56 -1.54 7.44 9.62
C SER A 56 -1.22 8.21 10.90
N ARG A 57 -1.65 9.47 10.98
CA ARG A 57 -1.53 10.30 12.18
C ARG A 57 -2.32 9.74 13.35
N TRP A 58 -3.60 9.41 13.14
CA TRP A 58 -4.43 8.80 14.18
C TRP A 58 -3.83 7.50 14.74
N LEU A 59 -3.28 6.65 13.87
CA LEU A 59 -2.59 5.43 14.28
C LEU A 59 -1.39 5.75 15.20
N ALA A 60 -0.60 6.77 14.87
CA ALA A 60 0.56 7.16 15.65
C ALA A 60 0.23 7.91 16.95
N THR A 61 -0.81 8.75 16.98
CA THR A 61 -1.11 9.62 18.14
C THR A 61 -2.15 9.05 19.10
N GLU A 62 -3.09 8.24 18.61
CA GLU A 62 -4.20 7.74 19.42
C GLU A 62 -4.11 6.24 19.68
N LEU A 63 -3.87 5.44 18.62
CA LEU A 63 -3.95 3.98 18.73
C LEU A 63 -2.74 3.37 19.43
N ILE A 64 -1.54 3.62 18.90
CA ILE A 64 -0.31 2.98 19.39
C ILE A 64 0.06 3.35 20.84
N PRO A 65 -0.04 4.62 21.29
CA PRO A 65 0.33 4.99 22.65
C PRO A 65 -0.45 4.22 23.73
N GLY A 66 -1.73 3.94 23.49
CA GLY A 66 -2.58 3.19 24.42
C GLY A 66 -2.22 1.71 24.57
N LEU A 67 -1.39 1.17 23.67
CA LEU A 67 -1.07 -0.26 23.62
C LEU A 67 0.32 -0.59 24.19
N GLY A 68 1.18 0.40 24.44
CA GLY A 68 2.53 0.18 24.98
C GLY A 68 3.43 -0.67 24.07
N ILE A 69 3.27 -0.56 22.75
CA ILE A 69 3.98 -1.38 21.77
C ILE A 69 5.40 -0.86 21.54
N GLU A 70 6.40 -1.74 21.60
CA GLU A 70 7.81 -1.39 21.33
C GLU A 70 8.25 -1.65 19.88
N SER A 71 7.49 -2.47 19.14
CA SER A 71 7.84 -2.84 17.77
C SER A 71 6.63 -3.12 16.90
N VAL A 72 6.69 -2.71 15.64
CA VAL A 72 5.63 -2.90 14.64
C VAL A 72 6.20 -3.55 13.38
N LEU A 73 5.51 -4.59 12.91
CA LEU A 73 5.65 -5.13 11.56
C LEU A 73 4.39 -4.76 10.77
N GLU A 74 4.54 -4.01 9.69
CA GLU A 74 3.45 -3.72 8.76
C GLU A 74 3.50 -4.65 7.54
N VAL A 75 2.37 -5.31 7.24
CA VAL A 75 2.19 -6.15 6.05
C VAL A 75 1.39 -5.37 5.03
N GLY A 76 1.95 -5.18 3.82
CA GLY A 76 1.40 -4.26 2.84
C GLY A 76 1.76 -2.81 3.18
N THR A 77 3.04 -2.55 3.46
CA THR A 77 3.52 -1.24 3.91
C THR A 77 3.56 -0.19 2.79
N ASN A 78 3.47 -0.61 1.53
CA ASN A 78 3.68 0.24 0.37
C ASN A 78 5.03 0.99 0.49
N SER A 79 5.00 2.32 0.44
CA SER A 79 6.14 3.23 0.65
C SER A 79 6.46 3.51 2.13
N GLY A 80 5.70 2.95 3.07
CA GLY A 80 5.95 3.06 4.50
C GLY A 80 5.31 4.27 5.19
N ARG A 81 4.26 4.89 4.61
CA ARG A 81 3.62 6.10 5.19
C ARG A 81 3.22 5.95 6.66
N ASN A 82 2.63 4.82 7.05
CA ASN A 82 2.24 4.57 8.44
C ASN A 82 3.47 4.42 9.35
N LEU A 83 4.49 3.70 8.90
CA LEU A 83 5.75 3.53 9.63
C LEU A 83 6.51 4.85 9.78
N ALA A 84 6.47 5.73 8.77
CA ALA A 84 7.07 7.05 8.84
C ALA A 84 6.38 7.91 9.92
N ALA A 85 5.04 7.92 9.95
CA ALA A 85 4.28 8.59 11.01
C ALA A 85 4.61 8.01 12.40
N LEU A 86 4.74 6.69 12.52
CA LEU A 86 5.17 6.08 13.78
C LEU A 86 6.58 6.46 14.19
N ARG A 87 7.52 6.53 13.25
CA ARG A 87 8.90 6.94 13.52
C ARG A 87 8.97 8.38 14.05
N GLU A 88 8.14 9.26 13.51
CA GLU A 88 8.07 10.67 13.93
C GLU A 88 7.59 10.80 15.39
N HIS A 89 6.53 10.09 15.77
CA HIS A 89 5.95 10.17 17.11
C HIS A 89 6.64 9.27 18.14
N HIS A 90 7.19 8.15 17.71
CA HIS A 90 7.77 7.11 18.56
C HIS A 90 9.15 6.68 18.06
N PRO A 91 10.16 7.57 18.13
CA PRO A 91 11.47 7.34 17.49
C PRO A 91 12.22 6.12 18.03
N HIS A 92 11.87 5.67 19.24
CA HIS A 92 12.45 4.51 19.92
C HIS A 92 11.88 3.16 19.44
N MET A 93 10.74 3.15 18.75
CA MET A 93 10.11 1.91 18.30
C MET A 93 10.95 1.22 17.22
N ARG A 94 10.95 -0.11 17.24
CA ARG A 94 11.52 -0.93 16.17
C ARG A 94 10.46 -1.14 15.09
N LEU A 95 10.68 -0.56 13.92
CA LEU A 95 9.73 -0.55 12.82
C LEU A 95 10.27 -1.37 11.65
N LYS A 96 9.41 -2.21 11.08
CA LYS A 96 9.67 -2.96 9.85
C LYS A 96 8.42 -3.04 8.99
N GLY A 97 8.61 -2.97 7.68
CA GLY A 97 7.54 -3.15 6.71
C GLY A 97 7.91 -4.19 5.66
N ILE A 98 6.90 -4.89 5.15
CA ILE A 98 7.02 -5.73 3.97
C ILE A 98 5.95 -5.35 2.95
N ASP A 99 6.33 -5.36 1.68
CA ASP A 99 5.42 -5.18 0.56
C ASP A 99 5.86 -6.04 -0.62
N VAL A 100 4.91 -6.41 -1.47
CA VAL A 100 5.18 -7.17 -2.69
C VAL A 100 5.69 -6.26 -3.81
N ASN A 101 5.34 -4.97 -3.78
CA ASN A 101 5.77 -3.99 -4.75
C ASN A 101 7.19 -3.51 -4.44
N ALA A 102 8.17 -4.09 -5.12
CA ALA A 102 9.58 -3.73 -4.97
C ALA A 102 9.87 -2.24 -5.21
N ARG A 103 9.13 -1.58 -6.11
CA ARG A 103 9.34 -0.15 -6.40
C ARG A 103 8.92 0.72 -5.21
N ALA A 104 7.80 0.38 -4.56
CA ALA A 104 7.38 1.07 -3.35
C ALA A 104 8.41 0.92 -2.23
N ILE A 105 9.00 -0.27 -2.08
CA ILE A 105 10.09 -0.54 -1.13
C ILE A 105 11.35 0.26 -1.47
N ASP A 106 11.74 0.35 -2.74
CA ASP A 106 12.90 1.14 -3.15
C ASP A 106 12.67 2.64 -2.89
N TRP A 107 11.46 3.13 -3.15
CA TRP A 107 11.06 4.49 -2.78
C TRP A 107 11.13 4.70 -1.26
N ALA A 108 10.59 3.76 -0.46
CA ALA A 108 10.63 3.83 1.00
C ALA A 108 12.06 3.92 1.53
N ARG A 109 12.97 3.10 1.01
CA ARG A 109 14.40 3.11 1.40
C ARG A 109 15.08 4.45 1.11
N ALA A 110 14.69 5.12 0.02
CA ALA A 110 15.24 6.41 -0.35
C ALA A 110 14.71 7.58 0.51
N HIS A 111 13.45 7.53 0.94
CA HIS A 111 12.77 8.66 1.60
C HIS A 111 12.61 8.49 3.11
N HIS A 112 12.62 7.25 3.60
CA HIS A 112 12.42 6.91 5.01
C HIS A 112 13.50 5.93 5.49
N PRO A 113 14.78 6.38 5.55
CA PRO A 113 15.86 5.49 5.98
C PRO A 113 15.63 4.99 7.42
N GLY A 114 15.67 3.67 7.60
CA GLY A 114 15.62 3.02 8.91
C GLY A 114 14.26 2.48 9.34
N ILE A 115 13.23 2.53 8.50
CA ILE A 115 12.01 1.71 8.63
C ILE A 115 12.07 0.50 7.69
#